data_AF-A0A2W5QW11-F1
#
_entry.id   AF-A0A2W5QW11-F1
#
_cell.length_a   1.000
_cell.length_b   1.000
_cell.length_c   1.000
_cell.angle_alpha   90.00
_cell.angle_beta   90.00
_cell.angle_gamma   90.00
#
_symmetry.space_group_name_H-M   'P 1'
#
loop_
_entity.id
_entity.type
_entity.pdbx_description
1 polymer ?
#
loop_
_entity_poly.entity_id
_entity_poly.type
_entity_poly.pdbx_seq_one_letter_code
_entity_poly.pdbx_strand_id
1 'polypeptide(L)' 'MSTTAPEGHLIAEMGVIETTESDNVLHWDGDNLYVEQDVYHNGQLVHRKYRRRVTRQVAQALVKILAQH' A
#
# COMPACT_ATOMS: atom_id res chain seq x y z
N MET A 1 1.29 2.12 19.98
CA MET A 1 2.56 2.83 19.73
C MET A 1 2.75 2.83 18.22
N SER A 2 2.45 3.96 17.57
CA SER A 2 2.56 4.08 16.11
C SER A 2 4.02 4.41 15.78
N THR A 3 4.70 3.48 15.12
CA THR A 3 6.03 3.71 14.53
C THR A 3 5.88 4.72 13.41
N THR A 4 6.19 5.99 13.69
CA THR A 4 6.37 7.03 12.67
C THR A 4 7.53 6.62 11.77
N ALA A 5 7.23 6.31 10.51
CA ALA A 5 8.24 6.21 9.47
C ALA A 5 9.00 7.55 9.38
N PRO A 6 10.31 7.55 9.07
CA PRO A 6 11.10 8.78 9.00
C PRO A 6 10.46 9.76 8.02
N GLU A 7 10.17 10.98 8.49
CA GLU A 7 9.71 12.11 7.68
C GLU A 7 10.71 12.30 6.52
N GLY A 8 10.20 12.38 5.28
CA GLY A 8 11.04 12.28 4.08
C GLY A 8 11.90 13.51 3.79
N HIS A 9 12.33 13.70 2.54
CA HIS A 9 13.34 14.70 2.18
C HIS A 9 12.77 16.13 2.18
N LEU A 10 13.38 17.05 2.95
CA LEU A 10 13.00 18.47 2.93
C LEU A 10 13.43 19.12 1.61
N ILE A 11 12.47 19.61 0.82
CA ILE A 11 12.74 20.40 -0.38
C ILE A 11 12.81 21.88 0.04
N ALA A 12 14.02 22.33 0.38
CA ALA A 12 14.30 23.63 0.97
C ALA A 12 13.76 24.82 0.15
N GLU A 13 13.74 24.70 -1.18
CA GLU A 13 13.24 25.73 -2.10
C GLU A 13 11.73 25.96 -1.98
N MET A 14 10.98 24.95 -1.51
CA MET A 14 9.52 25.00 -1.36
C MET A 14 9.07 25.03 0.12
N GLY A 15 9.98 24.80 1.06
CA GLY A 15 9.66 24.75 2.49
C GLY A 15 8.75 23.58 2.88
N VAL A 16 8.76 22.49 2.09
CA VAL A 16 7.90 21.31 2.30
C VAL A 16 8.74 20.04 2.44
N ILE A 17 8.26 19.11 3.25
CA ILE A 17 8.83 17.76 3.38
C ILE A 17 8.19 16.88 2.30
N GLU A 18 8.99 16.31 1.41
CA GLU A 18 8.54 15.25 0.51
C GLU A 18 8.19 14.02 1.35
N THR A 19 6.89 13.69 1.40
CA THR A 19 6.42 12.47 2.04
C THR A 19 6.15 11.43 0.97
N THR A 20 6.76 10.24 1.08
CA THR A 20 6.42 9.08 0.25
C THR A 20 5.77 8.04 1.14
N GLU A 21 4.45 7.90 1.04
CA GLU A 21 3.71 6.83 1.72
C GLU A 21 3.42 5.74 0.68
N SER A 22 3.49 4.47 1.10
CA SER A 22 3.08 3.37 0.22
C SER A 22 2.21 2.37 0.94
N ASP A 23 1.08 2.02 0.33
CA ASP A 23 0.13 1.07 0.87
C ASP A 23 -0.01 -0.14 -0.03
N ASN A 24 -0.05 -1.33 0.58
CA ASN A 24 -0.43 -2.54 -0.11
C ASN A 24 -1.96 -2.64 -0.10
N VAL A 25 -2.57 -2.53 -1.27
CA VAL A 25 -4.02 -2.58 -1.46
C VAL A 25 -4.38 -3.92 -2.08
N LEU A 26 -5.38 -4.60 -1.50
CA LEU A 26 -5.98 -5.77 -2.12
C LEU A 26 -7.02 -5.33 -3.15
N HIS A 27 -6.86 -5.78 -4.39
CA HIS A 27 -7.76 -5.49 -5.50
C HIS A 27 -8.39 -6.77 -6.05
N TRP A 28 -9.72 -6.79 -6.20
CA TRP A 28 -10.47 -7.89 -6.80
C TRP A 28 -11.09 -7.42 -8.12
N ASP A 29 -10.79 -8.11 -9.21
CA ASP A 29 -11.29 -7.74 -10.55
C ASP A 29 -12.52 -8.54 -11.01
N GLY A 30 -13.05 -9.44 -10.17
CA GLY A 30 -14.15 -10.35 -10.52
C GLY A 30 -13.71 -11.82 -10.66
N ASP A 31 -12.44 -12.05 -11.02
CA ASP A 31 -11.90 -13.40 -11.23
C ASP A 31 -10.66 -13.68 -10.37
N ASN A 32 -9.84 -12.65 -10.14
CA ASN A 32 -8.55 -12.76 -9.48
C ASN A 32 -8.38 -11.70 -8.39
N LEU A 33 -7.66 -12.07 -7.33
CA LEU A 33 -7.24 -11.17 -6.27
C LEU A 33 -5.80 -10.76 -6.51
N TYR A 34 -5.50 -9.47 -6.35
CA TYR A 34 -4.17 -8.90 -6.54
C TYR A 34 -3.77 -8.09 -5.31
N VAL A 35 -2.47 -8.03 -5.07
CA VAL A 35 -1.87 -6.97 -4.26
C VAL A 35 -1.30 -5.93 -5.22
N GLU A 36 -1.70 -4.68 -5.01
CA GLU A 36 -1.14 -3.50 -5.65
C GLU A 36 -0.42 -2.66 -4.59
N GLN A 37 0.65 -1.98 -4.97
CA GLN A 37 1.34 -1.04 -4.11
C GLN A 37 1.05 0.39 -4.60
N ASP A 38 0.19 1.09 -3.89
CA ASP A 38 -0.10 2.50 -4.16
C ASP A 38 0.99 3.36 -3.52
N VAL A 39 1.47 4.36 -4.25
CA VAL A 39 2.49 5.31 -3.81
C VAL A 39 1.89 6.71 -3.81
N TYR A 40 1.93 7.35 -2.65
CA TYR A 40 1.38 8.67 -2.40
C TYR A 40 2.49 9.67 -2.13
N HIS A 41 2.41 10.83 -2.79
CA HIS A 41 3.26 11.97 -2.50
C HIS A 41 2.38 13.09 -1.95
N ASN A 42 2.68 13.56 -0.73
CA ASN A 42 1.92 14.62 -0.07
C ASN A 42 0.40 14.33 -0.05
N GLY A 43 0.02 13.09 0.26
CA GLY A 43 -1.37 12.62 0.32
C GLY A 43 -2.05 12.39 -1.04
N GLN A 44 -1.38 12.67 -2.15
CA GLN A 44 -1.91 12.41 -3.50
C GLN A 44 -1.36 11.11 -4.08
N LEU A 45 -2.23 10.24 -4.60
CA LEU A 45 -1.81 9.04 -5.32
C LEU A 45 -1.06 9.44 -6.59
N VAL A 46 0.23 9.13 -6.65
CA VAL A 46 1.10 9.47 -7.80
C VAL A 46 1.46 8.27 -8.65
N HIS A 47 1.45 7.06 -8.08
CA HIS A 47 1.79 5.85 -8.82
C HIS A 47 1.12 4.62 -8.23
N ARG A 48 0.66 3.71 -9.11
CA ARG A 48 0.33 2.32 -8.74
C ARG A 48 1.44 1.42 -9.23
N LYS A 49 2.16 0.79 -8.31
CA LYS A 49 3.26 -0.13 -8.61
C LYS A 49 2.84 -1.57 -8.37
N TYR A 50 3.40 -2.47 -9.18
CA TYR A 50 3.35 -3.93 -9.01
C TYR A 50 1.97 -4.53 -8.72
N ARG A 51 1.24 -4.91 -9.76
CA ARG A 51 0.06 -5.78 -9.64
C ARG A 51 0.49 -7.25 -9.60
N ARG A 52 0.51 -7.87 -8.41
CA ARG A 52 0.84 -9.30 -8.26
C ARG A 52 -0.42 -10.08 -7.88
N ARG A 53 -0.67 -11.19 -8.58
CA ARG A 53 -1.75 -12.11 -8.20
C ARG A 53 -1.48 -12.68 -6.82
N VAL A 54 -2.50 -12.66 -5.97
CA VAL A 54 -2.49 -13.35 -4.69
C VAL A 54 -2.43 -14.84 -4.95
N THR A 55 -1.46 -15.52 -4.32
CA THR A 55 -1.33 -16.96 -4.45
C THR A 55 -2.42 -17.67 -3.64
N ARG A 56 -2.75 -18.90 -4.02
CA ARG A 56 -3.74 -19.72 -3.30
C ARG A 56 -3.48 -19.81 -1.80
N GLN A 57 -2.21 -19.96 -1.40
CA GLN A 57 -1.82 -20.07 0.00
C GLN A 57 -2.14 -18.80 0.79
N VAL A 58 -1.84 -17.63 0.22
CA VAL A 58 -2.14 -16.33 0.83
C VAL A 58 -3.65 -16.11 0.90
N ALA A 59 -4.40 -16.44 -0.17
CA ALA A 59 -5.85 -16.35 -0.15
C ALA A 59 -6.47 -17.23 0.96
N GLN A 60 -5.99 -18.46 1.13
CA GLN A 60 -6.43 -19.35 2.22
C GLN A 60 -6.12 -18.79 3.61
N ALA A 61 -4.95 -18.16 3.79
CA ALA A 61 -4.59 -17.51 5.04
C ALA A 61 -5.52 -16.32 5.35
N LEU A 62 -5.79 -15.47 4.35
CA LEU A 62 -6.71 -14.34 4.48
C LEU A 62 -8.13 -14.80 4.87
N VAL A 63 -8.65 -15.83 4.22
CA VAL A 63 -9.97 -16.40 4.55
C VAL A 63 -10.02 -16.88 6.00
N LYS A 64 -8.98 -17.54 6.49
CA LYS A 64 -8.93 -18.00 7.90
C LYS A 64 -8.95 -16.84 8.89
N ILE A 65 -8.25 -15.75 8.59
CA ILE A 65 -8.22 -14.55 9.43
C ILE A 65 -9.61 -13.89 9.45
N LEU A 66 -10.23 -13.73 8.28
CA LEU A 66 -11.55 -13.10 8.15
C LEU A 66 -12.66 -13.94 8.81
N ALA A 67 -12.55 -15.27 8.80
CA ALA A 67 -13.52 -16.17 9.41
C ALA A 67 -13.40 -16.30 10.95
N GLN A 68 -12.36 -15.71 11.56
CA GLN A 68 -12.16 -15.68 13.01
C GLN A 68 -12.78 -14.45 13.69
N HIS A 69 -13.35 -13.54 12.90
CA HIS A 69 -14.14 -12.39 13.34
C HIS A 69 -15.62 -12.62 13.08
#